data_AF-A0A1Z4N436-F1
#
_entry.id   AF-A0A1Z4N436-F1
#
_cell.length_a   1.000
_cell.length_b   1.000
_cell.length_c   1.000
_cell.angle_alpha   90.00
_cell.angle_beta   90.00
_cell.angle_gamma   90.00
#
_symmetry.space_group_name_H-M   'P 1'
#
loop_
_entity.id
_entity.type
_entity.pdbx_description
1 polymer ?
#
loop_
_entity_poly.entity_id
_entity_poly.type
_entity_poly.pdbx_seq_one_letter_code
_entity_poly.pdbx_strand_id
1 'polypeptide(L)'
;MGTKPLGYWSCDYTIALITDIAETWGDNLERLTEPDALWLISRIAHEAWMQHEADVPPSEEAEEVVNRLYELSLTQKQALLKAIANS
;
A
#
# COMPACT_ATOMS: atom_id res chain seq x y z
N MET A 1 -4.21 0.30 -11.39
CA MET A 1 -5.41 -0.56 -11.43
C MET A 1 -4.94 -2.00 -11.44
N GLY A 2 -5.49 -2.83 -10.56
CA GLY A 2 -4.99 -4.17 -10.28
C GLY A 2 -5.13 -5.09 -11.49
N THR A 3 -4.12 -5.92 -11.71
CA THR A 3 -4.10 -6.93 -12.79
C THR A 3 -4.50 -8.32 -12.28
N LYS A 4 -4.75 -8.43 -10.97
CA LYS A 4 -5.05 -9.67 -10.24
C LYS A 4 -6.09 -9.39 -9.16
N PRO A 5 -6.97 -10.36 -8.86
CA PRO A 5 -7.99 -10.21 -7.83
C PRO A 5 -7.36 -10.16 -6.43
N LEU A 6 -8.06 -9.59 -5.44
CA LEU A 6 -7.57 -9.51 -4.05
C LEU A 6 -7.15 -10.88 -3.50
N GLY A 7 -7.91 -11.94 -3.80
CA GLY A 7 -7.57 -13.31 -3.39
C GLY A 7 -6.23 -13.84 -3.93
N TYR A 8 -5.72 -13.31 -5.04
CA TYR A 8 -4.37 -13.67 -5.54
C TYR A 8 -3.27 -13.22 -4.56
N TRP A 9 -3.50 -12.12 -3.86
CA TRP A 9 -2.59 -11.54 -2.87
C TRP A 9 -2.87 -12.04 -1.45
N SER A 10 -3.56 -13.18 -1.31
CA SER A 10 -3.94 -13.79 -0.03
C SER A 10 -4.90 -12.96 0.83
N CYS A 11 -5.64 -12.01 0.25
CA CYS A 11 -6.74 -11.37 0.96
C CYS A 11 -7.85 -12.39 1.24
N ASP A 12 -8.24 -12.50 2.51
CA ASP A 12 -9.23 -13.47 2.98
C ASP A 12 -10.64 -12.89 2.95
N TYR A 13 -11.49 -13.36 2.04
CA TYR A 13 -12.89 -12.94 1.92
C TYR A 13 -13.78 -13.40 3.08
N THR A 14 -13.29 -14.24 4.00
CA THR A 14 -14.01 -14.49 5.25
C THR A 14 -13.97 -13.27 6.18
N ILE A 15 -13.04 -12.33 5.97
CA ILE A 15 -12.99 -11.04 6.67
C ILE A 15 -13.97 -10.07 6.00
N ALA A 16 -14.98 -9.62 6.74
CA ALA A 16 -16.02 -8.72 6.22
C ALA A 16 -15.48 -7.49 5.49
N LEU A 17 -14.44 -6.84 6.06
CA LEU A 17 -13.82 -5.67 5.44
C LEU A 17 -13.20 -5.97 4.07
N ILE A 18 -12.61 -7.15 3.86
CA ILE A 18 -12.04 -7.54 2.55
C ILE A 18 -13.16 -7.70 1.51
N THR A 19 -14.28 -8.28 1.92
CA THR A 19 -15.48 -8.41 1.07
C THR A 19 -16.05 -7.04 0.72
N ASP A 20 -16.20 -6.14 1.70
CA ASP A 20 -16.70 -4.78 1.48
C ASP A 20 -15.81 -3.98 0.50
N ILE A 21 -14.47 -4.15 0.61
CA ILE A 21 -13.50 -3.56 -0.32
C ILE A 21 -13.73 -4.06 -1.75
N ALA A 22 -13.89 -5.37 -1.94
CA ALA A 22 -14.14 -5.98 -3.24
C ALA A 22 -15.48 -5.53 -3.83
N GLU A 23 -16.53 -5.44 -3.02
CA GLU A 23 -17.85 -4.96 -3.45
C GLU A 23 -17.86 -3.48 -3.80
N THR A 24 -17.08 -2.65 -3.08
CA THR A 24 -17.01 -1.21 -3.28
C THR A 24 -16.18 -0.85 -4.52
N TRP A 25 -14.96 -1.39 -4.63
CA TRP A 25 -13.99 -0.99 -5.64
C TRP A 25 -13.78 -2.01 -6.75
N GLY A 26 -14.41 -3.19 -6.65
CA GLY A 26 -14.24 -4.29 -7.59
C GLY A 26 -13.13 -5.23 -7.14
N ASP A 27 -13.18 -6.46 -7.62
CA ASP A 27 -12.30 -7.53 -7.16
C ASP A 27 -10.83 -7.31 -7.57
N ASN A 28 -10.60 -6.53 -8.63
CA ASN A 28 -9.26 -6.08 -9.05
C ASN A 28 -8.99 -4.61 -8.66
N LEU A 29 -9.81 -4.03 -7.78
CA LEU A 29 -9.79 -2.62 -7.39
C LEU A 29 -9.90 -1.67 -8.61
N GLU A 30 -10.60 -2.08 -9.66
CA GLU A 30 -10.72 -1.34 -10.91
C GLU A 30 -11.46 0.01 -10.77
N ARG A 31 -12.32 0.15 -9.76
CA ARG A 31 -13.04 1.41 -9.44
C ARG A 31 -12.30 2.26 -8.39
N LEU A 32 -11.16 1.81 -7.88
CA LEU A 32 -10.37 2.56 -6.92
C LEU A 32 -9.64 3.72 -7.63
N THR A 33 -9.89 4.94 -7.19
CA THR A 33 -9.23 6.12 -7.74
C THR A 33 -7.78 6.21 -7.29
N GLU A 34 -6.93 6.91 -8.06
CA GLU A 34 -5.52 7.08 -7.70
C GLU A 34 -5.31 7.83 -6.37
N PRO A 35 -6.05 8.93 -6.06
CA PRO A 35 -5.97 9.57 -4.75
C PRO A 35 -6.36 8.64 -3.59
N ASP A 36 -7.46 7.88 -3.73
CA ASP A 36 -7.91 6.95 -2.69
C ASP A 36 -6.91 5.81 -2.50
N ALA A 37 -6.33 5.29 -3.59
CA ALA A 37 -5.29 4.28 -3.53
C ALA A 37 -4.07 4.77 -2.76
N LEU A 38 -3.58 5.99 -3.05
CA LEU A 38 -2.45 6.57 -2.33
C LEU A 38 -2.75 6.78 -0.84
N TRP A 39 -3.96 7.27 -0.53
CA TRP A 39 -4.40 7.45 0.85
C TRP A 39 -4.45 6.10 1.60
N LEU A 40 -5.12 5.09 1.03
CA LEU A 40 -5.24 3.77 1.64
C LEU A 40 -3.88 3.08 1.80
N ILE A 41 -3.01 3.12 0.78
CA ILE A 41 -1.64 2.58 0.86
C ILE A 41 -0.90 3.22 2.04
N SER A 42 -0.93 4.54 2.17
CA SER A 42 -0.22 5.23 3.26
C SER A 42 -0.72 4.82 4.64
N ARG A 43 -2.05 4.67 4.82
CA ARG A 43 -2.66 4.32 6.11
C ARG A 43 -2.42 2.86 6.45
N ILE A 44 -2.65 1.95 5.50
CA ILE A 44 -2.44 0.51 5.70
C ILE A 44 -0.97 0.21 5.99
N ALA A 45 -0.04 0.82 5.25
CA ALA A 45 1.40 0.65 5.50
C ALA A 45 1.81 1.15 6.89
N HIS A 46 1.27 2.29 7.33
CA HIS A 46 1.52 2.80 8.68
C HIS A 46 0.96 1.90 9.79
N GLU A 47 -0.29 1.45 9.67
CA GLU A 47 -0.89 0.53 10.64
C GLU A 47 -0.14 -0.80 10.69
N ALA A 48 0.26 -1.35 9.52
CA ALA A 48 1.06 -2.56 9.45
C ALA A 48 2.44 -2.38 10.11
N TRP A 49 3.08 -1.23 9.90
CA TRP A 49 4.32 -0.89 10.60
C TRP A 49 4.13 -0.85 12.12
N MET A 50 3.07 -0.21 12.61
CA MET A 50 2.76 -0.12 14.05
C MET A 50 2.43 -1.47 14.69
N GLN A 51 1.91 -2.43 13.91
CA GLN A 51 1.57 -3.78 14.37
C GLN A 51 2.70 -4.79 14.15
N HIS A 52 3.73 -4.45 13.38
CA HIS A 52 4.85 -5.33 13.13
C HIS A 52 5.56 -5.60 14.47
N GLU A 53 5.67 -6.89 14.86
CA GLU A 53 6.10 -7.35 16.21
C GLU A 53 7.58 -7.08 16.55
N ALA A 54 8.20 -6.06 15.97
CA ALA A 54 9.60 -5.80 16.17
C ALA A 54 9.78 -4.37 16.66
N ASP A 55 10.27 -4.24 17.90
CA ASP A 55 11.08 -3.11 18.39
C ASP A 55 12.36 -2.88 17.54
N VAL A 56 12.35 -3.30 16.27
CA VAL A 56 13.41 -3.09 15.31
C VAL A 56 13.06 -1.80 14.57
N PRO A 57 13.74 -0.69 14.88
CA PRO A 57 13.55 0.55 14.15
C PRO A 57 13.90 0.34 12.66
N PRO A 58 13.41 1.21 11.77
CA PRO A 58 13.86 1.21 10.38
C PRO A 58 15.38 1.39 10.32
N SER A 59 16.02 0.88 9.26
CA SER A 59 17.45 1.11 9.07
C SER A 59 17.75 2.58 8.83
N GLU A 60 19.00 2.98 9.09
CA GLU A 60 19.44 4.37 8.83
C GLU A 60 19.25 4.77 7.36
N GLU A 61 19.44 3.82 6.43
CA GLU A 61 19.24 4.05 5.00
C GLU A 61 17.76 4.30 4.65
N ALA A 62 16.83 3.56 5.29
CA ALA A 62 15.40 3.78 5.09
C ALA A 62 14.96 5.15 5.64
N GLU A 63 15.50 5.53 6.80
CA GLU A 63 15.23 6.83 7.42
C GLU A 63 15.79 7.99 6.58
N GLU A 64 16.98 7.83 5.98
CA GLU A 64 17.52 8.82 5.05
C GLU A 64 16.59 9.05 3.85
N VAL A 65 16.06 7.98 3.27
CA VAL A 65 15.13 8.07 2.14
C VAL A 65 13.86 8.84 2.54
N VAL A 66 13.27 8.53 3.70
CA VAL A 66 12.08 9.23 4.22
C VAL A 66 12.34 10.72 4.38
N ASN A 67 13.47 11.08 4.99
CA ASN A 67 13.87 12.47 5.20
C ASN A 67 14.05 13.23 3.88
N ARG A 68 14.36 12.55 2.78
CA ARG A 68 14.63 13.13 1.46
C ARG A 68 13.50 12.95 0.46
N LEU A 69 12.34 12.44 0.87
CA LEU A 69 11.17 12.31 -0.01
C LEU A 69 10.71 13.64 -0.62
N TYR A 70 11.05 14.78 -0.02
CA TYR A 70 10.77 16.10 -0.60
C TYR A 70 11.52 16.36 -1.92
N GLU A 71 12.62 15.65 -2.19
CA GLU A 71 13.38 15.71 -3.45
C GLU A 71 12.61 15.07 -4.62
N LEU A 72 11.63 14.20 -4.32
CA LEU A 72 10.86 13.49 -5.33
C LEU A 72 9.55 14.20 -5.67
N SER A 73 9.27 14.31 -6.97
CA SER A 73 7.96 14.70 -7.47
C SER A 73 6.91 13.61 -7.17
N LEU A 74 5.62 13.96 -7.26
CA LEU A 74 4.52 13.00 -7.08
C LEU A 74 4.69 11.77 -8.00
N THR A 75 5.03 11.99 -9.27
CA THR A 75 5.23 10.89 -10.24
C THR A 75 6.35 9.95 -9.83
N GLN A 76 7.46 10.48 -9.29
CA GLN A 76 8.57 9.66 -8.82
C GLN A 76 8.20 8.87 -7.55
N LYS A 77 7.44 9.49 -6.62
CA LYS A 77 6.91 8.78 -5.45
C LYS A 77 6.00 7.63 -5.84
N GLN A 78 5.13 7.83 -6.83
CA GLN A 78 4.24 6.79 -7.36
C GLN A 78 5.02 5.66 -8.05
N ALA A 79 6.08 6.00 -8.79
CA ALA A 79 6.94 5.00 -9.41
C ALA A 79 7.67 4.16 -8.36
N LEU A 80 8.20 4.80 -7.32
CA LEU A 80 8.87 4.11 -6.20
C LEU A 80 7.91 3.17 -5.46
N LEU A 81 6.69 3.62 -5.15
CA LEU A 81 5.66 2.78 -4.53
C LEU A 81 5.36 1.52 -5.35
N LYS A 82 5.23 1.66 -6.68
CA LYS A 82 5.01 0.52 -7.57
C LYS A 82 6.21 -0.43 -7.60
N ALA A 83 7.42 0.11 -7.60
CA ALA A 83 8.64 -0.69 -7.59
C ALA A 83 8.73 -1.53 -6.31
N ILE A 84 8.50 -0.91 -5.14
CA ILE A 84 8.50 -1.60 -3.83
C ILE A 84 7.38 -2.64 -3.75
N ALA A 85 6.18 -2.33 -4.22
CA ALA A 85 5.05 -3.27 -4.14
C ALA A 85 5.18 -4.49 -5.08
N ASN A 86 6.10 -4.46 -6.06
CA ASN A 86 6.31 -5.54 -7.03
C ASN A 86 7.74 -6.13 -6.97
N SER A 87 8.53 -5.81 -5.95
CA SER A 87 9.89 -6.33 -5.75
C SER A 87 9.91 -7.70 -5.08
#